data_AF-A0A968F7Q7-F1
#
_entry.id   AF-A0A968F7Q7-F1
#
_cell.length_a   1.000
_cell.length_b   1.000
_cell.length_c   1.000
_cell.angle_alpha   90.00
_cell.angle_beta   90.00
_cell.angle_gamma   90.00
#
_symmetry.space_group_name_H-M   'P 1'
#
loop_
_entity.id
_entity.type
_entity.pdbx_description
1 polymer ?
#
loop_
_entity_poly.entity_id
_entity_poly.type
_entity_poly.pdbx_seq_one_letter_code
_entity_poly.pdbx_strand_id
1 'polypeptide(L)' 'HITESRKVVVHCYAGMGRTNLMLANYLIHYLGISADEALEEIRNRRPVHLVTYRQEEALREYYYVIRDTLGTR' A
#
# COMPACT_ATOMS: atom_id res chain seq x y z
N HIS A 1 4.16 17.91 -6.28
CA HIS A 1 3.26 17.70 -5.13
C HIS A 1 3.78 16.74 -4.07
N ILE A 2 4.04 15.44 -4.34
CA ILE A 2 4.59 14.52 -3.31
C ILE A 2 6.08 14.82 -3.00
N THR A 3 6.79 15.42 -3.97
CA THR A 3 8.21 15.78 -3.90
C THR A 3 8.50 17.10 -3.17
N GLU A 4 7.47 17.83 -2.74
CA GLU A 4 7.60 19.17 -2.13
C GLU A 4 7.76 19.12 -0.59
N SER A 5 8.09 17.96 -0.02
CA SER A 5 8.20 17.74 1.43
C SER A 5 6.98 18.18 2.25
N ARG A 6 5.79 18.15 1.62
CA ARG A 6 4.51 18.52 2.25
C ARG A 6 3.85 17.28 2.84
N LYS A 7 3.10 17.49 3.93
CA LYS A 7 2.26 16.43 4.51
C LYS A 7 1.13 16.08 3.54
N VAL A 8 0.97 14.79 3.26
CA VAL A 8 -0.09 14.26 2.39
C VAL A 8 -1.04 13.43 3.23
N VAL A 9 -2.35 13.65 3.06
CA VAL A 9 -3.40 12.88 3.72
C VAL A 9 -4.07 11.98 2.69
N VAL A 10 -4.27 10.71 3.05
CA VAL A 10 -5.00 9.73 2.23
C VAL A 10 -6.22 9.26 3.02
N HIS A 11 -7.40 9.37 2.44
CA HIS A 11 -8.65 8.91 3.07
C HIS A 11 -9.60 8.28 2.04
N CYS A 12 -10.58 7.54 2.55
CA CYS A 12 -11.76 7.14 1.79
C CYS A 12 -13.00 7.64 2.53
N TYR A 13 -14.09 6.88 2.56
CA TYR A 13 -15.26 7.27 3.36
C TYR A 13 -15.00 7.09 4.87
N ALA A 14 -14.71 5.86 5.30
CA ALA A 14 -14.45 5.54 6.71
C ALA A 14 -12.96 5.40 7.06
N GLY A 15 -12.06 5.51 6.07
CA GLY A 15 -10.61 5.37 6.28
C GLY A 15 -10.11 3.94 6.59
N MET A 16 -10.96 2.91 6.40
CA MET A 16 -10.67 1.53 6.83
C MET A 16 -10.26 0.59 5.70
N GLY A 17 -10.71 0.84 4.47
CA GLY A 17 -10.47 -0.06 3.33
C GLY A 17 -9.56 0.52 2.26
N ARG A 18 -10.13 1.28 1.31
CA ARG A 18 -9.38 1.89 0.20
C ARG A 18 -8.17 2.72 0.66
N THR A 19 -8.24 3.35 1.83
CA THR A 19 -7.08 4.02 2.43
C THR A 19 -5.92 3.06 2.65
N ASN A 20 -6.17 1.92 3.29
CA ASN A 20 -5.13 0.92 3.56
C ASN A 20 -4.63 0.29 2.27
N LEU A 21 -5.50 0.07 1.29
CA LEU A 21 -5.11 -0.42 -0.03
C LEU A 21 -4.11 0.55 -0.73
N MET A 22 -4.40 1.85 -0.71
CA MET A 22 -3.51 2.85 -1.31
C MET A 22 -2.19 3.00 -0.55
N LEU A 23 -2.22 2.94 0.78
CA LEU A 23 -1.02 2.94 1.60
C LEU A 23 -0.16 1.70 1.31
N ALA A 24 -0.77 0.52 1.17
CA ALA A 24 -0.04 -0.72 0.89
C ALA A 24 0.63 -0.66 -0.48
N ASN A 25 -0.10 -0.21 -1.51
CA ASN A 25 0.45 0.01 -2.84
C ASN A 25 1.65 0.97 -2.81
N TYR A 26 1.54 2.07 -2.07
CA TYR A 26 2.64 3.02 -1.90
C TYR A 26 3.88 2.37 -1.27
N LEU A 27 3.72 1.60 -0.18
CA LEU A 27 4.82 0.90 0.46
C LEU A 27 5.46 -0.12 -0.49
N ILE A 28 4.65 -0.91 -1.20
CA ILE A 28 5.12 -1.86 -2.22
C ILE A 28 5.95 -1.14 -3.29
N HIS A 29 5.46 -0.02 -3.83
CA HIS A 29 6.10 0.67 -4.95
C HIS A 29 7.45 1.30 -4.58
N TYR A 30 7.57 1.83 -3.37
CA TYR A 30 8.74 2.62 -2.97
C TYR A 30 9.72 1.86 -2.08
N LEU A 31 9.27 0.82 -1.37
CA LEU A 31 10.13 -0.02 -0.54
C LEU A 31 10.43 -1.37 -1.16
N GLY A 32 9.68 -1.77 -2.20
CA GLY A 32 9.88 -3.04 -2.89
C GLY A 32 9.52 -4.27 -2.07
N ILE A 33 8.73 -4.11 -1.00
CA ILE A 33 8.27 -5.19 -0.14
C ILE A 33 7.02 -5.88 -0.72
N SER A 34 6.77 -7.11 -0.29
CA SER A 34 5.60 -7.89 -0.69
C SER A 34 4.28 -7.27 -0.19
N ALA A 35 3.17 -7.74 -0.77
CA ALA A 35 1.84 -7.31 -0.35
C ALA A 35 1.55 -7.63 1.13
N ASP A 36 1.98 -8.79 1.61
CA ASP A 36 1.73 -9.22 2.99
C ASP A 36 2.56 -8.38 3.98
N GLU A 37 3.83 -8.11 3.68
CA GLU A 37 4.69 -7.22 4.49
C GLU A 37 4.13 -5.78 4.54
N ALA A 38 3.64 -5.26 3.40
CA ALA A 38 3.03 -3.93 3.36
C ALA A 38 1.75 -3.84 4.19
N LEU A 39 0.92 -4.89 4.20
CA LEU A 39 -0.30 -4.94 5.00
C LEU A 39 0.01 -5.09 6.49
N GLU A 40 1.03 -5.88 6.86
CA GLU A 40 1.51 -6.01 8.23
C GLU A 40 2.00 -4.67 8.77
N GLU A 41 2.80 -3.94 8.00
CA GLU A 41 3.30 -2.61 8.38
C GLU A 41 2.15 -1.62 8.65
N ILE A 42 1.07 -1.70 7.84
CA ILE A 42 -0.12 -0.89 8.05
C ILE A 42 -0.87 -1.30 9.31
N ARG A 43 -1.04 -2.60 9.55
CA ARG A 43 -1.72 -3.11 10.76
C ARG A 43 -0.98 -2.68 12.03
N ASN A 44 0.35 -2.68 12.01
CA ASN A 44 1.18 -2.23 13.14
C ASN A 44 1.01 -0.74 13.44
N ARG A 45 0.76 0.09 12.42
CA ARG A 45 0.62 1.56 12.57
C ARG A 45 -0.82 2.04 12.70
N ARG A 46 -1.81 1.24 12.30
CA ARG A 46 -3.22 1.63 12.23
C ARG A 46 -4.10 0.58 12.91
N PRO A 47 -4.84 0.94 13.98
CA PRO A 47 -5.72 0.02 14.68
C PRO A 47 -6.95 -0.40 13.87
N VAL A 48 -7.22 0.27 12.74
CA VAL A 48 -8.39 -0.02 11.89
C VAL A 48 -7.94 -0.43 10.49
N HIS A 49 -8.15 -1.71 10.21
CA HIS A 49 -7.72 -2.36 8.97
C HIS A 49 -8.82 -3.27 8.42
N LEU A 50 -9.39 -2.88 7.28
CA LEU A 50 -10.43 -3.64 6.59
C LEU A 50 -10.06 -3.78 5.10
N VAL A 51 -9.22 -4.76 4.78
CA VAL A 51 -8.89 -5.12 3.40
C VAL A 51 -9.57 -6.45 3.09
N THR A 52 -10.33 -6.50 1.99
CA THR A 52 -10.99 -7.73 1.55
C THR A 52 -10.02 -8.63 0.80
N TYR A 53 -10.32 -9.93 0.69
CA TYR A 53 -9.51 -10.87 -0.09
C TYR A 53 -9.19 -10.38 -1.51
N ARG A 54 -10.20 -9.85 -2.23
CA ARG A 54 -10.00 -9.31 -3.60
C ARG A 54 -9.06 -8.11 -3.65
N GLN A 55 -9.02 -7.31 -2.58
CA GLN A 55 -8.10 -6.18 -2.48
C GLN A 55 -6.68 -6.63 -2.13
N GLU A 56 -6.53 -7.66 -1.30
CA GLU A 56 -5.21 -8.28 -1.06
C GLU A 56 -4.68 -8.94 -2.34
N GLU A 57 -5.53 -9.65 -3.09
CA GLU A 57 -5.18 -10.24 -4.38
C GLU A 57 -4.71 -9.16 -5.37
N ALA A 58 -5.43 -8.04 -5.47
CA ALA A 58 -5.00 -6.91 -6.31
C ALA A 58 -3.63 -6.34 -5.89
N LEU A 59 -3.28 -6.35 -4.60
CA LEU A 59 -1.94 -5.96 -4.14
C LEU A 59 -0.86 -6.97 -4.55
N ARG A 60 -1.16 -8.27 -4.46
CA ARG A 60 -0.25 -9.34 -4.89
C ARG A 60 -0.01 -9.25 -6.39
N GLU A 61 -1.06 -9.11 -7.19
CA GLU A 61 -0.97 -8.89 -8.64
C GLU A 61 -0.13 -7.66 -8.97
N TYR A 62 -0.38 -6.54 -8.29
CA TYR A 62 0.40 -5.32 -8.47
C TYR A 62 1.88 -5.53 -8.17
N TYR A 63 2.22 -6.17 -7.04
CA TYR A 63 3.61 -6.51 -6.72
C TYR A 63 4.26 -7.36 -7.81
N TYR A 64 3.58 -8.40 -8.30
CA TYR A 64 4.08 -9.24 -9.38
C TYR A 64 4.32 -8.47 -10.68
N VAL A 65 3.45 -7.54 -11.04
CA VAL A 65 3.59 -6.72 -12.24
C VAL A 65 4.79 -5.78 -12.14
N ILE A 66 5.04 -5.19 -10.96
CA ILE A 66 6.09 -4.18 -10.83
C ILE A 66 7.44 -4.74 -10.39
N ARG A 67 7.53 -5.96 -9.84
CA ARG A 67 8.78 -6.48 -9.23
C ARG A 67 9.99 -6.44 -10.15
N ASP A 68 9.78 -6.67 -11.44
CA ASP A 68 10.86 -6.64 -12.44
C ASP A 68 11.34 -5.20 -12.70
N THR A 69 10.46 -4.21 -12.49
CA THR A 69 10.77 -2.77 -12.59
C THR A 69 11.34 -2.19 -11.30
N LEU A 70 11.21 -2.89 -10.17
CA LEU A 70 11.77 -2.46 -8.88
C LEU A 70 13.30 -2.63 -8.83
N GLY A 71 13.85 -3.70 -9.43
CA GLY A 71 15.30 -3.96 -9.45
C GLY A 71 16.10 -3.13 -10.46
N THR A 72 15.43 -2.28 -11.26
CA THR A 72 16.04 -1.40 -12.26
C THR A 72 16.08 0.08 -11.81
N ARG A 73 15.73 0.36 -10.55
CA ARG A 73 15.73 1.70 -9.96
C ARG A 73 16.86 1.89 -8.95
#